data_AF-A0A7Y2C3W5-F1
#
_entry.id   AF-A0A7Y2C3W5-F1
#
_cell.length_a   1.000
_cell.length_b   1.000
_cell.length_c   1.000
_cell.angle_alpha   90.00
_cell.angle_beta   90.00
_cell.angle_gamma   90.00
#
_symmetry.space_group_name_H-M   'P 1'
#
loop_
_entity.id
_entity.type
_entity.pdbx_description
1 polymer ?
#
loop_
_entity_poly.entity_id
_entity_poly.type
_entity_poly.pdbx_seq_one_letter_code
_entity_poly.pdbx_strand_id
1 'polypeptide(L)'
;PFDLLYSLIVIAVIPAIGEELIFRGHLQQYFSRWLKNKHIGVLLAAFFFSAIHMQFEGFVPRFFLGVILGYIFLWTGSLWLAIWGHFVNNSFQLIGVYFLVQTDKEIDVSQVQLPEVWQTIIFTTLAFLCGYFLLSKGSKNSA
;
A
#
# COMPACT_ATOMS: atom_id res chain seq x y z
N PRO A 1 7.19 -10.15 20.75
CA PRO A 1 6.79 -8.72 20.88
C PRO A 1 7.82 -7.73 20.32
N PHE A 2 9.11 -7.84 20.67
CA PHE A 2 10.16 -7.00 20.11
C PHE A 2 10.34 -7.22 18.60
N ASP A 3 10.30 -8.48 18.15
CA ASP A 3 10.44 -8.85 16.74
C ASP A 3 9.33 -8.28 15.85
N LEU A 4 8.10 -8.19 16.40
CA LEU A 4 6.96 -7.60 15.69
C LEU A 4 7.13 -6.08 15.54
N LEU A 5 7.58 -5.40 16.60
CA LEU A 5 7.84 -3.96 16.56
C LEU A 5 8.96 -3.62 15.57
N TYR A 6 10.05 -4.40 15.59
CA TYR A 6 11.15 -4.27 14.63
C TYR A 6 10.66 -4.50 13.20
N SER A 7 9.88 -5.57 12.97
CA SER A 7 9.31 -5.89 11.66
C SER A 7 8.36 -4.80 11.16
N LEU A 8 7.55 -4.19 12.02
CA LEU A 8 6.69 -3.06 11.65
C LEU A 8 7.51 -1.87 11.14
N ILE A 9 8.61 -1.53 11.80
CA ILE A 9 9.47 -0.43 11.38
C ILE A 9 10.12 -0.74 10.02
N VAL A 10 10.70 -1.94 9.88
CA VAL A 10 11.51 -2.30 8.71
C VAL A 10 10.67 -2.66 7.49
N ILE A 11 9.52 -3.31 7.67
CA ILE A 11 8.68 -3.86 6.59
C ILE A 11 7.48 -2.96 6.28
N ALA A 12 6.99 -2.18 7.25
CA ALA A 12 5.85 -1.29 7.01
C ALA A 12 6.25 0.19 6.92
N VAL A 13 6.93 0.73 7.93
CA VAL A 13 7.19 2.20 8.01
C VAL A 13 8.21 2.65 6.97
N ILE A 14 9.39 2.02 6.94
CA ILE A 14 10.48 2.44 6.05
C ILE A 14 10.06 2.34 4.56
N PRO A 15 9.48 1.22 4.08
CA PRO A 15 9.01 1.12 2.70
C PRO A 15 7.90 2.12 2.39
N ALA A 16 6.92 2.30 3.29
CA ALA A 16 5.83 3.26 3.06
C ALA A 16 6.34 4.69 2.88
N ILE A 17 7.41 5.10 3.55
CA ILE A 17 7.99 6.44 3.34
C ILE A 17 8.82 6.46 2.06
N GLY A 18 9.77 5.52 1.93
CA GLY A 18 10.74 5.52 0.83
C GLY A 18 10.09 5.32 -0.54
N GLU A 19 9.20 4.35 -0.65
CA GLU A 19 8.53 4.02 -1.90
C GLU A 19 7.57 5.13 -2.32
N GLU A 20 6.78 5.70 -1.41
CA GLU A 20 5.89 6.81 -1.79
C GLU A 20 6.65 8.05 -2.24
N LEU A 21 7.78 8.39 -1.61
CA LEU A 21 8.65 9.48 -2.07
C LEU A 21 9.13 9.27 -3.50
N ILE A 22 9.54 8.03 -3.85
CA ILE A 22 10.01 7.71 -5.19
C ILE A 22 8.85 7.66 -6.19
N PHE A 23 7.82 6.86 -5.91
CA PHE A 23 6.77 6.58 -6.87
C PHE A 23 5.78 7.73 -7.03
N ARG A 24 5.37 8.39 -5.94
CA ARG A 24 4.36 9.47 -5.98
C ARG A 24 5.02 10.83 -6.02
N GLY A 25 6.09 11.01 -5.24
CA GLY A 25 6.87 12.23 -5.23
C GLY A 25 7.60 12.49 -6.55
N HIS A 26 8.10 11.45 -7.22
CA HIS A 26 8.89 11.60 -8.44
C HIS A 26 8.27 10.94 -9.68
N LEU A 27 8.16 9.61 -9.74
CA LEU A 27 7.79 8.88 -10.96
C LEU A 27 6.42 9.25 -11.52
N GLN A 28 5.38 9.27 -10.67
CA GLN A 28 4.03 9.63 -11.06
C GLN A 28 3.98 11.05 -11.63
N GLN A 29 4.67 12.00 -11.00
CA GLN A 29 4.73 13.38 -11.47
C GLN A 29 5.49 13.49 -12.79
N TYR A 30 6.61 12.79 -12.92
CA TYR A 30 7.41 12.73 -14.13
C TYR A 30 6.59 12.23 -15.31
N PHE A 31 5.97 11.05 -15.19
CA PHE A 31 5.14 10.48 -16.25
C PHE A 31 3.90 11.33 -16.55
N SER A 32 3.26 11.90 -15.53
CA SER A 32 2.11 12.81 -15.73
C SER A 32 2.47 14.03 -16.57
N ARG A 33 3.67 14.61 -16.34
CA ARG A 33 4.15 15.78 -17.10
C ARG A 33 4.62 15.38 -18.49
N TRP A 34 5.36 14.29 -18.61
CA TRP A 34 5.92 13.81 -19.87
C TRP A 34 4.82 13.45 -20.88
N LEU A 35 3.81 12.70 -20.44
CA LEU A 35 2.72 12.23 -21.30
C LEU A 35 1.51 13.18 -21.30
N LYS A 36 1.60 14.31 -20.57
CA LYS A 36 0.51 15.29 -20.39
C LYS A 36 -0.82 14.66 -19.93
N ASN A 37 -0.76 13.54 -19.22
CA ASN A 37 -1.93 12.80 -18.75
C ASN A 37 -1.67 12.24 -17.35
N LYS A 38 -2.43 12.75 -16.37
CA LYS A 38 -2.28 12.40 -14.96
C LYS A 38 -2.65 10.94 -14.67
N HIS A 39 -3.61 10.38 -15.40
CA HIS A 39 -4.05 8.99 -15.21
C HIS A 39 -3.01 8.00 -15.72
N ILE A 40 -2.40 8.29 -16.87
CA ILE A 40 -1.29 7.46 -17.38
C ILE A 40 -0.09 7.54 -16.43
N GLY A 41 0.17 8.72 -15.84
CA GLY A 41 1.20 8.85 -14.80
C GLY A 41 0.96 7.98 -13.58
N VAL A 42 -0.30 7.87 -13.10
CA VAL A 42 -0.69 6.95 -12.02
C VAL A 42 -0.45 5.50 -12.42
N LEU A 43 -0.94 5.10 -13.60
CA LEU A 43 -0.84 3.71 -14.07
C LEU A 43 0.62 3.27 -14.27
N LEU A 44 1.47 4.13 -14.84
CA LEU A 44 2.89 3.81 -15.03
C LEU A 44 3.64 3.74 -13.71
N ALA A 45 3.42 4.70 -12.79
CA ALA A 45 4.05 4.64 -11.47
C ALA A 45 3.62 3.39 -10.69
N ALA A 46 2.33 3.02 -10.75
CA ALA A 46 1.81 1.80 -10.14
C ALA A 46 2.39 0.52 -10.78
N PHE A 47 2.59 0.51 -12.10
CA PHE A 47 3.22 -0.59 -12.82
C PHE A 47 4.65 -0.79 -12.33
N PHE A 48 5.47 0.27 -12.29
CA PHE A 48 6.85 0.17 -11.82
C PHE A 48 6.93 -0.17 -10.33
N PHE A 49 6.05 0.40 -9.50
CA PHE A 49 5.91 0.04 -8.08
C PHE A 49 5.73 -1.46 -7.90
N SER A 50 4.86 -2.07 -8.70
CA SER A 50 4.65 -3.51 -8.65
C SER A 50 5.82 -4.31 -9.24
N ALA A 51 6.37 -3.86 -10.37
CA ALA A 51 7.40 -4.58 -11.13
C ALA A 51 8.74 -4.69 -10.38
N ILE A 52 9.15 -3.69 -9.59
CA ILE A 52 10.43 -3.72 -8.85
C ILE A 52 10.53 -4.87 -7.83
N HIS A 53 9.40 -5.47 -7.46
CA HIS A 53 9.34 -6.58 -6.53
C HIS A 53 9.66 -7.93 -7.17
N MET A 54 9.81 -8.01 -8.49
CA MET A 54 10.28 -9.19 -9.24
C MET A 54 9.53 -10.50 -8.91
N GLN A 55 8.27 -10.41 -8.50
CA GLN A 55 7.43 -11.55 -8.12
C GLN A 55 6.06 -11.41 -8.77
N PHE A 56 5.73 -12.35 -9.65
CA PHE A 56 4.51 -12.29 -10.45
C PHE A 56 3.24 -12.50 -9.62
N GLU A 57 3.26 -13.42 -8.65
CA GLU A 57 2.12 -13.69 -7.75
C GLU A 57 1.61 -12.43 -7.03
N GLY A 58 2.52 -11.58 -6.59
CA GLY A 58 2.18 -10.32 -5.92
C GLY A 58 1.92 -9.16 -6.87
N PHE A 59 2.11 -9.34 -8.19
CA PHE A 59 2.12 -8.23 -9.13
C PHE A 59 0.76 -7.52 -9.23
N VAL A 60 -0.30 -8.28 -9.43
CA VAL A 60 -1.66 -7.74 -9.58
C VAL A 60 -2.12 -6.99 -8.32
N PRO A 61 -2.08 -7.57 -7.10
CA PRO A 61 -2.52 -6.85 -5.90
C PRO A 61 -1.66 -5.61 -5.62
N ARG A 62 -0.33 -5.67 -5.81
CA ARG A 62 0.56 -4.51 -5.64
C ARG A 62 0.32 -3.43 -6.68
N PHE A 63 0.01 -3.79 -7.91
CA PHE A 63 -0.36 -2.85 -8.96
C PHE A 63 -1.64 -2.10 -8.58
N PHE A 64 -2.68 -2.81 -8.15
CA PHE A 64 -3.93 -2.18 -7.70
C PHE A 64 -3.73 -1.26 -6.50
N LEU A 65 -2.98 -1.70 -5.48
CA LEU A 65 -2.56 -0.83 -4.37
C LEU A 65 -1.83 0.41 -4.91
N GLY A 66 -0.92 0.18 -5.86
CA GLY A 66 -0.19 1.19 -6.60
C GLY A 66 -1.09 2.30 -7.15
N VAL A 67 -2.11 1.88 -7.90
CA VAL A 67 -3.14 2.74 -8.51
C VAL A 67 -3.94 3.47 -7.46
N ILE A 68 -4.43 2.76 -6.43
CA ILE A 68 -5.23 3.31 -5.35
C ILE A 68 -4.49 4.45 -4.64
N LEU A 69 -3.24 4.21 -4.20
CA LEU A 69 -2.40 5.21 -3.55
C LEU A 69 -2.06 6.37 -4.50
N GLY A 70 -1.83 6.07 -5.79
CA GLY A 70 -1.60 7.11 -6.80
C GLY A 70 -2.80 8.03 -7.00
N TYR A 71 -4.02 7.51 -6.91
CA TYR A 71 -5.26 8.30 -6.92
C TYR A 71 -5.51 9.07 -5.62
N ILE A 72 -5.13 8.54 -4.43
CA ILE A 72 -5.10 9.37 -3.20
C ILE A 72 -4.26 10.60 -3.45
N PHE A 73 -3.01 10.40 -3.90
CA PHE A 73 -2.08 11.49 -4.08
C PHE A 73 -2.58 12.48 -5.14
N LEU A 74 -3.14 11.96 -6.24
CA LEU A 74 -3.70 12.77 -7.32
C LEU A 74 -4.87 13.66 -6.86
N TRP A 75 -5.77 13.13 -6.03
CA TRP A 75 -6.96 13.87 -5.58
C TRP A 75 -6.71 14.76 -4.37
N THR A 76 -5.86 14.32 -3.44
CA THR A 76 -5.63 15.04 -2.18
C THR A 76 -4.43 15.98 -2.26
N GLY A 77 -3.49 15.75 -3.17
CA GLY A 77 -2.20 16.45 -3.22
C GLY A 77 -1.28 16.16 -2.04
N SER A 78 -1.69 15.28 -1.10
CA SER A 78 -0.96 15.00 0.13
C SER A 78 -0.20 13.69 0.02
N LEU A 79 1.13 13.78 0.03
CA LEU A 79 1.98 12.58 0.06
C LEU A 79 1.82 11.81 1.38
N TRP A 80 1.57 12.50 2.49
CA TRP A 80 1.36 11.88 3.79
C TRP A 80 0.16 10.94 3.82
N LEU A 81 -0.91 11.25 3.09
CA LEU A 81 -2.06 10.35 3.01
C LEU A 81 -1.74 9.05 2.24
N ALA A 82 -0.93 9.13 1.19
CA ALA A 82 -0.43 7.94 0.49
C ALA A 82 0.51 7.12 1.39
N ILE A 83 1.44 7.77 2.11
CA ILE A 83 2.34 7.12 3.08
C ILE A 83 1.54 6.40 4.16
N TRP A 84 0.53 7.05 4.73
CA TRP A 84 -0.32 6.44 5.75
C TRP A 84 -1.10 5.25 5.20
N GLY A 85 -1.72 5.38 4.02
CA GLY A 85 -2.43 4.29 3.37
C GLY A 85 -1.53 3.08 3.10
N HIS A 86 -0.31 3.33 2.64
CA HIS A 86 0.67 2.28 2.38
C HIS A 86 1.16 1.62 3.68
N PHE A 87 1.49 2.41 4.71
CA PHE A 87 1.87 1.88 6.02
C PHE A 87 0.78 0.98 6.62
N VAL A 88 -0.48 1.41 6.57
CA VAL A 88 -1.62 0.62 7.06
C VAL A 88 -1.74 -0.69 6.29
N ASN A 89 -1.55 -0.64 4.97
CA ASN A 89 -1.56 -1.84 4.14
C ASN A 89 -0.49 -2.86 4.55
N ASN A 90 0.76 -2.42 4.64
CA ASN A 90 1.89 -3.28 4.98
C ASN A 90 1.78 -3.81 6.41
N SER A 91 1.31 -2.97 7.35
CA SER A 91 1.09 -3.38 8.73
C SER A 91 -0.01 -4.43 8.84
N PHE A 92 -1.11 -4.27 8.10
CA PHE A 92 -2.20 -5.25 8.09
C PHE A 92 -1.73 -6.60 7.56
N GLN A 93 -0.96 -6.60 6.46
CA GLN A 93 -0.38 -7.82 5.91
C GLN A 93 0.59 -8.49 6.90
N LEU A 94 1.50 -7.73 7.51
CA LEU A 94 2.46 -8.25 8.50
C LEU A 94 1.77 -8.84 9.73
N ILE A 95 0.75 -8.15 10.27
CA ILE A 95 -0.02 -8.62 11.43
C ILE A 95 -0.82 -9.88 11.07
N GLY A 96 -1.41 -9.93 9.88
CA GLY A 96 -2.10 -11.12 9.38
C GLY A 96 -1.17 -12.33 9.33
N VAL A 97 0.03 -12.17 8.77
CA VAL A 97 1.05 -13.24 8.75
C VAL A 97 1.46 -13.64 10.17
N TYR A 98 1.67 -12.67 11.07
CA TYR A 98 2.04 -12.94 12.46
C TYR A 98 1.00 -13.83 13.18
N PHE A 99 -0.30 -13.58 13.00
CA PHE A 99 -1.35 -14.40 13.61
C PHE A 99 -1.47 -15.80 12.99
N LEU A 100 -1.29 -15.92 11.66
CA LEU A 100 -1.31 -17.21 10.97
C LEU A 100 -0.16 -18.10 11.45
N VAL A 101 1.07 -17.55 11.51
CA VAL A 101 2.27 -18.26 11.98
C VAL A 101 2.17 -18.64 13.47
N GLN A 102 1.47 -17.86 14.29
CA GLN A 102 1.29 -18.19 15.71
C GLN A 102 0.29 -19.35 15.94
N THR A 103 -0.54 -19.68 14.94
CA THR A 103 -1.56 -20.73 15.03
C THR A 103 -1.00 -22.12 14.66
N ASP A 104 0.01 -22.19 13.80
CA ASP A 104 0.73 -23.43 13.45
C ASP A 104 2.21 -23.31 13.80
N LYS A 105 2.65 -24.03 14.84
CA LYS A 105 4.00 -23.94 15.40
C LYS A 105 5.14 -24.44 14.48
N GLU A 106 4.85 -24.89 13.27
CA GLU A 106 5.87 -25.29 12.27
C GLU A 106 5.53 -24.79 10.85
N ILE A 107 5.07 -23.54 10.70
CA ILE A 107 4.99 -22.95 9.36
C ILE A 107 6.40 -22.52 8.93
N ASP A 108 6.96 -23.27 7.98
CA ASP A 108 8.04 -22.81 7.15
C ASP A 108 7.60 -21.50 6.46
N VAL A 109 8.25 -20.39 6.78
CA VAL A 109 7.93 -19.05 6.27
C VAL A 109 7.96 -19.02 4.73
N SER A 110 8.68 -19.97 4.11
CA SER A 110 8.72 -20.14 2.65
C SER A 110 7.43 -20.75 2.05
N GLN A 111 6.57 -21.36 2.86
CA GLN A 111 5.30 -22.00 2.47
C GLN A 111 4.07 -21.15 2.82
N VAL A 112 4.26 -19.95 3.40
CA VAL A 112 3.15 -19.03 3.69
C VAL A 112 2.49 -18.63 2.38
N GLN A 113 1.38 -19.30 2.06
CA GLN A 113 0.51 -18.91 0.96
C GLN A 113 -0.11 -17.57 1.31
N LEU A 114 0.27 -16.57 0.51
CA LEU A 114 -0.35 -15.25 0.59
C LEU A 114 -1.86 -15.41 0.44
N PRO A 115 -2.67 -14.59 1.13
CA PRO A 115 -4.11 -14.55 0.92
C PRO A 115 -4.41 -14.46 -0.58
N GLU A 116 -5.41 -15.21 -1.06
CA GLU A 116 -5.79 -15.12 -2.47
C GLU A 116 -6.01 -13.66 -2.87
N VAL A 117 -5.67 -13.32 -4.11
CA VAL A 117 -5.70 -11.94 -4.64
C VAL A 117 -7.02 -11.23 -4.31
N TRP A 118 -8.14 -11.96 -4.33
CA TRP A 118 -9.45 -11.45 -3.96
C TRP A 118 -9.57 -11.03 -2.51
N GLN A 119 -8.99 -11.78 -1.58
CA GLN A 119 -8.96 -11.44 -0.16
C GLN A 119 -8.16 -10.16 0.06
N THR A 120 -6.98 -10.04 -0.56
CA THR A 120 -6.17 -8.81 -0.47
C THR A 120 -6.90 -7.60 -1.07
N ILE A 121 -7.58 -7.75 -2.22
CA ILE A 121 -8.38 -6.69 -2.84
C ILE A 121 -9.54 -6.26 -1.92
N ILE A 122 -10.22 -7.20 -1.27
CA ILE A 122 -11.31 -6.90 -0.33
C ILE A 122 -10.78 -6.14 0.89
N PHE A 123 -9.71 -6.64 1.53
CA PHE A 123 -9.16 -5.98 2.72
C PHE A 123 -8.59 -4.58 2.43
N THR A 124 -7.89 -4.42 1.31
CA THR A 124 -7.36 -3.12 0.87
C THR A 124 -8.49 -2.12 0.58
N THR A 125 -9.54 -2.56 -0.12
CA THR A 125 -10.70 -1.72 -0.44
C THR A 125 -11.47 -1.31 0.82
N LEU A 126 -11.69 -2.23 1.75
CA LEU A 126 -12.39 -1.95 3.01
C LEU A 126 -11.62 -0.99 3.91
N ALA A 127 -10.30 -1.19 4.06
CA ALA A 127 -9.44 -0.28 4.83
C ALA A 127 -9.49 1.14 4.25
N PHE A 128 -9.54 1.24 2.93
CA PHE A 128 -9.60 2.52 2.22
C PHE A 128 -10.94 3.24 2.39
N LEU A 129 -12.05 2.52 2.25
CA LEU A 129 -13.40 3.06 2.47
C LEU A 129 -13.58 3.52 3.92
N CYS A 130 -13.04 2.75 4.88
CA CYS A 130 -13.03 3.12 6.29
C CYS A 130 -12.22 4.41 6.52
N GLY A 131 -11.00 4.48 5.98
CA GLY A 131 -10.16 5.68 6.06
C GLY A 131 -10.84 6.91 5.45
N TYR A 132 -11.43 6.79 4.25
CA TYR A 132 -12.19 7.86 3.62
C TYR A 132 -13.37 8.32 4.49
N PHE A 133 -14.16 7.38 5.04
CA PHE A 133 -15.31 7.70 5.88
C PHE A 133 -14.89 8.44 7.16
N LEU A 134 -13.82 7.99 7.82
CA LEU A 134 -13.29 8.64 9.04
C LEU A 134 -12.80 10.06 8.77
N LEU A 135 -12.07 10.28 7.67
CA LEU A 135 -11.60 11.61 7.27
C LEU A 135 -12.74 12.53 6.84
N SER A 136 -13.78 11.99 6.18
CA SER A 136 -14.96 12.76 5.77
C SER A 136 -15.82 13.22 6.96
N LYS A 137 -15.83 12.47 8.07
CA LYS A 137 -16.48 12.89 9.33
C LYS A 137 -15.66 13.95 10.07
N GLY A 138 -14.33 13.85 10.08
CA GLY A 138 -13.46 14.84 10.71
C GLY A 138 -13.61 16.23 10.10
N SER A 139 -13.81 16.32 8.77
CA SER A 139 -14.02 17.60 8.08
C SER A 139 -15.36 18.29 8.39
N LYS A 140 -16.38 17.56 8.85
CA LYS A 140 -17.72 18.14 9.13
C LYS A 140 -17.90 18.64 10.56
N ASN A 141 -17.00 18.29 11.48
CA ASN A 141 -17.05 18.70 12.88
C ASN A 141 -16.13 19.90 13.21
N SER A 142 -15.50 20.52 12.20
CA SER A 142 -14.61 21.68 12.35
C SER A 142 -15.10 22.93 11.61
N ALA A 143 -16.38 22.99 11.25
CA ALA A 143 -17.05 24.16 10.68
C ALA A 143 -18.16 24.65 11.63
#